data_AF-A0A6G4UZH1-F1
#
_entry.id   AF-A0A6G4UZH1-F1
#
_cell.length_a   1.000
_cell.length_b   1.000
_cell.length_c   1.000
_cell.angle_alpha   90.00
_cell.angle_beta   90.00
_cell.angle_gamma   90.00
#
_symmetry.space_group_name_H-M   'P 1'
#
loop_
_entity.id
_entity.type
_entity.pdbx_description
1 polymer ?
#
loop_
_entity_poly.entity_id
_entity_poly.type
_entity_poly.pdbx_seq_one_letter_code
_entity_poly.pdbx_strand_id
1 'polypeptide(L)'
;MELSLRARIRAGDPQAFAELFGAHARAVYSHAARLTGDRGIAEDVVSLTFLEAWRLREKLRPDAPEPEEGDGLRPWLYGIATNVLRNTRRAAQYVYVRTQGSQKIMELGTQIFRRSDWTAVDGKRSGLARITVLSGPNLPGHQAPKGTPEDMTLSADPNVTTYRELEALPTDPDALLKKIYADTEGQGPTQEEAVLEAIGDMLDDAMLLPELDAALYRAAAKIPGVRVVENAKDFAGRPGIGLSFKEHDENDVWVFDKKSLNYLGSNVEALLGVGVVDKVGDEPKS
;
A
#
# COMPACT_ATOMS: atom_id res chain seq x y z
N MET A 1 -5.64 24.93 -44.28
CA MET A 1 -5.05 23.59 -44.07
C MET A 1 -5.89 22.94 -42.99
N GLU A 2 -6.57 21.84 -43.28
CA GLU A 2 -7.32 21.13 -42.23
C GLU A 2 -6.34 20.63 -41.17
N LEU A 3 -6.67 20.87 -39.89
CA LEU A 3 -5.89 20.34 -38.78
C LEU A 3 -6.02 18.82 -38.76
N SER A 4 -4.92 18.09 -38.56
CA SER A 4 -4.98 16.64 -38.38
C SER A 4 -5.87 16.27 -37.20
N LEU A 5 -6.45 15.06 -37.24
CA LEU A 5 -7.24 14.52 -36.12
C LEU A 5 -6.49 14.63 -34.79
N ARG A 6 -5.19 14.32 -34.81
CA ARG A 6 -4.26 14.50 -33.69
C ARG A 6 -4.19 15.95 -33.19
N ALA A 7 -4.04 16.92 -34.07
CA ALA A 7 -3.99 18.34 -33.71
C ALA A 7 -5.32 18.83 -33.12
N ARG A 8 -6.45 18.39 -33.68
CA ARG A 8 -7.80 18.69 -33.17
C ARG A 8 -8.03 18.09 -31.78
N ILE A 9 -7.64 16.83 -31.56
CA ILE A 9 -7.70 16.17 -30.24
C ILE A 9 -6.86 16.95 -29.21
N ARG A 10 -5.62 17.32 -29.55
CA ARG A 10 -4.76 18.12 -28.66
C ARG A 10 -5.39 19.46 -28.28
N ALA A 11 -6.07 20.11 -29.24
CA ALA A 11 -6.76 21.38 -29.04
C ALA A 11 -8.06 21.24 -28.22
N GLY A 12 -8.46 20.02 -27.84
CA GLY A 12 -9.67 19.78 -27.05
C GLY A 12 -10.97 19.80 -27.87
N ASP A 13 -10.91 19.50 -29.17
CA ASP A 13 -12.10 19.33 -30.00
C ASP A 13 -12.89 18.05 -29.59
N PRO A 14 -14.11 18.18 -29.02
CA PRO A 14 -14.90 17.03 -28.59
C PRO A 14 -15.36 16.14 -29.75
N GLN A 15 -15.58 16.70 -30.93
CA GLN A 15 -16.02 15.95 -32.11
C GLN A 15 -14.87 15.07 -32.63
N ALA A 16 -13.66 15.63 -32.70
CA ALA A 16 -12.45 14.86 -33.02
C ALA A 16 -12.22 13.72 -32.02
N PHE A 17 -12.52 13.95 -30.74
CA PHE A 17 -12.41 12.91 -29.73
C PHE A 17 -13.51 11.84 -29.84
N ALA A 18 -14.72 12.20 -30.25
CA ALA A 18 -15.78 11.25 -30.56
C ALA A 18 -15.43 10.38 -31.78
N GLU A 19 -14.79 10.96 -32.81
CA GLU A 19 -14.24 10.22 -33.96
C GLU A 19 -13.19 9.19 -33.50
N LEU A 20 -12.25 9.59 -32.61
CA LEU A 20 -11.27 8.69 -31.99
C LEU A 20 -11.94 7.54 -31.22
N PHE A 21 -12.95 7.86 -30.42
CA PHE A 21 -13.70 6.87 -29.66
C PHE A 21 -14.38 5.85 -30.58
N GLY A 22 -15.12 6.33 -31.58
CA GLY A 22 -15.82 5.47 -32.54
C GLY A 22 -14.88 4.54 -33.31
N ALA A 23 -13.70 5.03 -33.69
CA ALA A 23 -12.70 4.25 -34.43
C ALA A 23 -11.99 3.19 -33.57
N HIS A 24 -11.74 3.48 -32.28
CA HIS A 24 -10.83 2.65 -31.46
C HIS A 24 -11.45 1.93 -30.27
N ALA A 25 -12.67 2.26 -29.85
CA ALA A 25 -13.29 1.66 -28.66
C ALA A 25 -13.32 0.12 -28.73
N ARG A 26 -13.70 -0.45 -29.88
CA ARG A 26 -13.70 -1.91 -30.09
C ARG A 26 -12.29 -2.51 -30.01
N ALA A 27 -11.30 -1.82 -30.55
CA ALA A 27 -9.91 -2.30 -30.54
C ALA A 27 -9.30 -2.28 -29.14
N VAL A 28 -9.66 -1.29 -28.31
CA VAL A 28 -9.31 -1.22 -26.89
C VAL A 28 -10.05 -2.29 -26.09
N TYR A 29 -11.36 -2.48 -26.35
CA TYR A 29 -12.16 -3.52 -25.73
C TYR A 29 -11.58 -4.92 -25.97
N SER A 30 -11.31 -5.28 -27.23
CA SER A 30 -10.74 -6.58 -27.58
C SER A 30 -9.36 -6.80 -26.94
N HIS A 31 -8.56 -5.75 -26.81
CA HIS A 31 -7.28 -5.82 -26.12
C HIS A 31 -7.47 -6.10 -24.61
N ALA A 32 -8.36 -5.37 -23.95
CA ALA A 32 -8.66 -5.54 -22.53
C ALA A 32 -9.27 -6.91 -22.23
N ALA A 33 -10.31 -7.31 -22.98
CA ALA A 33 -10.98 -8.59 -22.81
C ALA A 33 -10.05 -9.79 -22.97
N ARG A 34 -9.06 -9.70 -23.88
CA ARG A 34 -8.02 -10.73 -24.04
C ARG A 34 -7.11 -10.85 -22.82
N LEU A 35 -6.84 -9.76 -22.12
CA LEU A 35 -5.94 -9.72 -20.97
C LEU A 35 -6.65 -10.04 -19.65
N THR A 36 -7.92 -9.66 -19.52
CA THR A 36 -8.68 -9.81 -18.27
C THR A 36 -9.52 -11.09 -18.24
N GLY A 37 -10.00 -11.56 -19.39
CA GLY A 37 -11.01 -12.63 -19.46
C GLY A 37 -12.38 -12.23 -18.89
N ASP A 38 -12.54 -10.99 -18.46
CA ASP A 38 -13.73 -10.44 -17.80
C ASP A 38 -14.32 -9.30 -18.66
N ARG A 39 -15.58 -9.45 -19.04
CA ARG A 39 -16.29 -8.51 -19.91
C ARG A 39 -16.58 -7.18 -19.21
N GLY A 40 -16.94 -7.21 -17.92
CA GLY A 40 -17.21 -5.99 -17.15
C GLY A 40 -15.94 -5.17 -16.96
N ILE A 41 -14.82 -5.83 -16.58
CA ILE A 41 -13.52 -5.14 -16.47
C ILE A 41 -13.10 -4.58 -17.82
N ALA A 42 -13.36 -5.28 -18.93
CA ALA A 42 -13.02 -4.78 -20.26
C ALA A 42 -13.83 -3.52 -20.65
N GLU A 43 -15.10 -3.42 -20.25
CA GLU A 43 -15.94 -2.23 -20.47
C GLU A 43 -15.45 -1.03 -19.64
N ASP A 44 -15.10 -1.27 -18.38
CA ASP A 44 -14.53 -0.25 -17.49
C ASP A 44 -13.19 0.27 -18.04
N VAL A 45 -12.33 -0.63 -18.51
CA VAL A 45 -11.03 -0.27 -19.10
C VAL A 45 -11.20 0.62 -20.33
N VAL A 46 -12.17 0.34 -21.20
CA VAL A 46 -12.46 1.22 -22.35
C VAL A 46 -12.82 2.62 -21.84
N SER A 47 -13.79 2.70 -20.94
CA SER A 47 -14.27 3.99 -20.40
C SER A 47 -13.14 4.80 -19.75
N LEU A 48 -12.34 4.16 -18.89
CA LEU A 48 -11.20 4.78 -18.22
C LEU A 48 -10.08 5.17 -19.20
N THR A 49 -9.83 4.36 -20.23
CA THR A 49 -8.81 4.66 -21.26
C THR A 49 -9.14 5.95 -21.99
N PHE A 50 -10.38 6.12 -22.43
CA PHE A 50 -10.76 7.34 -23.15
C PHE A 50 -10.89 8.55 -22.21
N LEU A 51 -11.34 8.37 -20.97
CA LEU A 51 -11.29 9.45 -19.98
C LEU A 51 -9.86 9.95 -19.76
N GLU A 52 -8.91 9.03 -19.62
CA GLU A 52 -7.51 9.37 -19.40
C GLU A 52 -6.85 9.93 -20.67
N ALA A 53 -7.20 9.41 -21.85
CA ALA A 53 -6.77 9.98 -23.13
C ALA A 53 -7.23 11.43 -23.30
N TRP A 54 -8.45 11.77 -22.87
CA TRP A 54 -8.95 13.15 -22.87
C TRP A 54 -8.13 14.06 -21.93
N ARG A 55 -7.76 13.57 -20.73
CA ARG A 55 -6.91 14.30 -19.79
C ARG A 55 -5.48 14.49 -20.32
N LEU A 56 -4.93 13.47 -20.96
CA LEU A 56 -3.56 13.46 -21.48
C LEU A 56 -3.44 14.06 -22.88
N ARG A 57 -4.52 14.56 -23.49
CA ARG A 57 -4.56 15.04 -24.88
C ARG A 57 -3.45 16.06 -25.19
N GLU A 58 -3.11 16.93 -24.24
CA GLU A 58 -2.06 17.96 -24.41
C GLU A 58 -0.64 17.36 -24.44
N LYS A 59 -0.45 16.14 -23.94
CA LYS A 59 0.83 15.39 -23.99
C LYS A 59 0.98 14.55 -25.25
N LEU A 60 -0.06 14.42 -26.08
CA LEU A 60 -0.02 13.64 -27.31
C LEU A 60 0.97 14.23 -28.32
N ARG A 61 2.14 13.63 -28.54
CA ARG A 61 3.19 14.21 -29.42
C ARG A 61 2.62 14.76 -30.74
N PRO A 62 2.85 16.05 -31.07
CA PRO A 62 2.25 16.70 -32.24
C PRO A 62 2.85 16.21 -33.58
N ASP A 63 4.06 15.68 -33.54
CA ASP A 63 4.95 15.35 -34.66
C ASP A 63 5.29 13.85 -34.70
N ALA A 64 4.48 13.00 -34.07
CA ALA A 64 4.70 11.56 -34.14
C ALA A 64 4.61 11.09 -35.61
N PRO A 65 5.55 10.26 -36.09
CA PRO A 65 5.46 9.70 -37.44
C PRO A 65 4.10 9.02 -37.61
N GLU A 66 3.30 9.47 -38.58
CA GLU A 66 2.13 8.71 -39.02
C GLU A 66 2.68 7.45 -39.71
N PRO A 67 2.28 6.24 -39.27
CA PRO A 67 2.76 5.02 -39.91
C PRO A 67 2.29 4.96 -41.37
N GLU A 68 3.04 4.28 -42.23
CA GLU A 68 2.66 4.08 -43.65
C GLU A 68 1.32 3.33 -43.78
N GLU A 69 0.97 2.51 -42.77
CA GLU A 69 -0.31 1.84 -42.63
C GLU A 69 -0.85 1.95 -41.18
N GLY A 70 -2.13 2.31 -41.05
CA GLY A 70 -2.83 2.47 -39.76
C GLY A 70 -2.88 3.91 -39.24
N ASP A 71 -3.54 4.13 -38.10
CA ASP A 71 -3.55 5.43 -37.42
C ASP A 71 -2.42 5.51 -36.37
N GLY A 72 -1.72 6.64 -36.28
CA GLY A 72 -0.68 6.84 -35.27
C GLY A 72 -1.18 6.98 -33.82
N LEU A 73 -2.49 6.81 -33.56
CA LEU A 73 -3.14 7.06 -32.26
C LEU A 73 -3.40 5.76 -31.50
N ARG A 74 -3.52 4.63 -32.19
CA ARG A 74 -3.75 3.31 -31.60
C ARG A 74 -2.64 2.84 -30.66
N PRO A 75 -1.32 3.01 -30.98
CA PRO A 75 -0.27 2.68 -30.02
C PRO A 75 -0.34 3.53 -28.74
N TRP A 76 -0.72 4.81 -28.87
CA TRP A 76 -0.89 5.70 -27.71
C TRP A 76 -2.07 5.26 -26.83
N LEU A 77 -3.21 4.92 -27.43
CA LEU A 77 -4.36 4.37 -26.72
C LEU A 77 -4.06 3.03 -26.05
N TYR A 78 -3.28 2.15 -26.68
CA TYR A 78 -2.85 0.88 -26.07
C TYR A 78 -1.88 1.08 -24.91
N GLY A 79 -1.00 2.09 -24.97
CA GLY A 79 -0.19 2.49 -23.84
C GLY A 79 -1.04 2.92 -22.64
N ILE A 80 -2.05 3.76 -22.86
CA ILE A 80 -3.00 4.18 -21.82
C ILE A 80 -3.80 2.98 -21.30
N ALA A 81 -4.38 2.16 -22.17
CA ALA A 81 -5.16 0.99 -21.78
C ALA A 81 -4.35 -0.02 -20.97
N THR A 82 -3.07 -0.23 -21.31
CA THR A 82 -2.15 -1.08 -20.54
C THR A 82 -1.93 -0.52 -19.13
N ASN A 83 -1.75 0.80 -19.00
CA ASN A 83 -1.60 1.46 -17.70
C ASN A 83 -2.90 1.37 -16.87
N VAL A 84 -4.06 1.59 -17.51
CA VAL A 84 -5.37 1.43 -16.88
C VAL A 84 -5.54 -0.01 -16.38
N LEU A 85 -5.29 -1.01 -17.22
CA LEU A 85 -5.37 -2.43 -16.84
C LEU A 85 -4.46 -2.77 -15.65
N ARG A 86 -3.22 -2.27 -15.67
CA ARG A 86 -2.28 -2.47 -14.57
C ARG A 86 -2.80 -1.84 -13.27
N ASN A 87 -3.30 -0.61 -13.35
CA ASN A 87 -3.84 0.09 -12.18
C ASN A 87 -5.11 -0.57 -11.65
N THR A 88 -6.03 -1.00 -12.52
CA THR A 88 -7.25 -1.73 -12.15
C THR A 88 -6.89 -3.04 -11.47
N ARG A 89 -5.92 -3.80 -12.01
CA ARG A 89 -5.45 -5.03 -11.36
C ARG A 89 -4.85 -4.75 -9.99
N ARG A 90 -3.97 -3.76 -9.86
CA ARG A 90 -3.35 -3.38 -8.58
C ARG A 90 -4.38 -2.94 -7.55
N ALA A 91 -5.37 -2.16 -7.96
CA ALA A 91 -6.45 -1.70 -7.10
C ALA A 91 -7.32 -2.85 -6.58
N ALA A 92 -7.44 -3.96 -7.32
CA ALA A 92 -8.19 -5.16 -6.93
C ALA A 92 -7.45 -6.08 -5.94
N GLN A 93 -6.15 -5.88 -5.72
CA GLN A 93 -5.33 -6.70 -4.82
C GLN A 93 -5.53 -6.34 -3.35
N TYR A 94 -4.96 -7.17 -2.47
CA TYR A 94 -4.92 -6.98 -1.04
C TYR A 94 -3.46 -7.00 -0.55
N VAL A 95 -3.13 -6.12 0.38
CA VAL A 95 -1.92 -6.20 1.20
C VAL A 95 -2.17 -7.25 2.27
N TYR A 96 -1.34 -8.29 2.28
CA TYR A 96 -1.30 -9.31 3.32
C TYR A 96 -0.24 -8.94 4.35
N VAL A 97 -0.61 -8.96 5.62
CA VAL A 97 0.30 -8.83 6.76
C VAL A 97 0.02 -9.98 7.73
N ARG A 98 1.06 -10.65 8.21
CA ARG A 98 0.96 -11.68 9.25
C ARG A 98 1.84 -11.31 10.43
N THR A 99 1.24 -11.21 11.61
CA THR A 99 1.96 -10.94 12.85
C THR A 99 1.73 -12.03 13.88
N GLN A 100 2.62 -12.08 14.87
CA GLN A 100 2.40 -12.84 16.09
C GLN A 100 2.95 -12.04 17.26
N GLY A 101 2.13 -11.84 18.28
CA GLY A 101 2.48 -11.01 19.41
C GLY A 101 1.76 -11.39 20.68
N SER A 102 1.95 -10.55 21.68
CA SER A 102 1.25 -10.62 22.94
C SER A 102 0.56 -9.32 23.27
N GLN A 103 -0.62 -9.41 23.88
CA GLN A 103 -1.35 -8.25 24.37
C GLN A 103 -1.88 -8.51 25.78
N LYS A 104 -1.96 -7.46 26.59
CA LYS A 104 -2.54 -7.53 27.94
C LYS A 104 -4.06 -7.38 27.84
N ILE A 105 -4.80 -8.37 28.33
CA ILE A 105 -6.26 -8.35 28.34
C ILE A 105 -6.74 -7.91 29.72
N MET A 106 -6.89 -6.60 29.91
CA MET A 106 -7.37 -6.01 31.17
C MET A 106 -6.72 -6.70 32.40
N GLU A 107 -7.52 -7.17 33.35
CA GLU A 107 -7.09 -7.93 34.54
C GLU A 107 -7.03 -9.45 34.32
N LEU A 108 -7.33 -9.93 33.10
CA LEU A 108 -7.41 -11.38 32.79
C LEU A 108 -6.05 -12.00 32.47
N GLY A 109 -5.04 -11.18 32.17
CA GLY A 109 -3.67 -11.61 31.89
C GLY A 109 -3.25 -11.40 30.44
N THR A 110 -2.08 -11.95 30.09
CA THR A 110 -1.47 -11.78 28.76
C THR A 110 -1.94 -12.86 27.79
N GLN A 111 -2.43 -12.44 26.64
CA GLN A 111 -2.82 -13.30 25.53
C GLN A 111 -1.71 -13.32 24.49
N ILE A 112 -1.35 -14.50 23.98
CA ILE A 112 -0.51 -14.65 22.79
C ILE A 112 -1.42 -14.97 21.60
N PHE A 113 -1.27 -14.23 20.52
CA PHE A 113 -2.10 -14.36 19.33
C PHE A 113 -1.24 -14.40 18.06
N ARG A 114 -1.84 -14.92 17.00
CA ARG A 114 -1.36 -14.76 15.63
C ARG A 114 -2.46 -14.09 14.83
N ARG A 115 -2.11 -13.07 14.05
CA ARG A 115 -3.04 -12.31 13.23
C ARG A 115 -2.60 -12.32 11.78
N SER A 116 -3.56 -12.37 10.86
CA SER A 116 -3.35 -12.20 9.44
C SER A 116 -4.39 -11.24 8.90
N ASP A 117 -3.93 -10.16 8.30
CA ASP A 117 -4.77 -9.10 7.77
C ASP A 117 -4.62 -9.03 6.26
N TRP A 118 -5.74 -8.77 5.58
CA TRP A 118 -5.85 -8.57 4.15
C TRP A 118 -6.55 -7.24 3.91
N THR A 119 -5.78 -6.19 3.71
CA THR A 119 -6.30 -4.83 3.49
C THR A 119 -6.35 -4.54 2.00
N ALA A 120 -7.47 -4.03 1.50
CA ALA A 120 -7.59 -3.71 0.07
C ALA A 120 -6.58 -2.61 -0.31
N VAL A 121 -5.81 -2.83 -1.39
CA VAL A 121 -4.78 -1.86 -1.84
C VAL A 121 -5.35 -0.49 -2.16
N ASP A 122 -6.63 -0.41 -2.54
CA ASP A 122 -7.33 0.83 -2.86
C ASP A 122 -8.05 1.48 -1.68
N GLY A 123 -8.07 0.85 -0.49
CA GLY A 123 -8.79 1.30 0.71
C GLY A 123 -10.32 1.31 0.60
N LYS A 124 -10.87 0.99 -0.57
CA LYS A 124 -12.31 1.17 -0.88
C LYS A 124 -13.14 -0.08 -0.62
N ARG A 125 -12.49 -1.22 -0.44
CA ARG A 125 -13.13 -2.52 -0.24
C ARG A 125 -12.85 -3.03 1.15
N SER A 126 -13.81 -3.75 1.72
CA SER A 126 -13.61 -4.45 2.98
C SER A 126 -12.47 -5.44 2.87
N GLY A 127 -11.67 -5.51 3.92
CA GLY A 127 -10.64 -6.50 4.12
C GLY A 127 -11.10 -7.64 5.04
N LEU A 128 -10.14 -8.46 5.43
CA LEU A 128 -10.33 -9.54 6.40
C LEU A 128 -9.21 -9.47 7.43
N ALA A 129 -9.55 -9.68 8.69
CA ALA A 129 -8.59 -10.02 9.74
C ALA A 129 -8.92 -11.44 10.22
N ARG A 130 -7.90 -12.28 10.30
CA ARG A 130 -7.98 -13.62 10.87
C ARG A 130 -7.11 -13.68 12.11
N ILE A 131 -7.73 -13.89 13.26
CA ILE A 131 -7.02 -13.98 14.54
C ILE A 131 -7.07 -15.41 15.04
N THR A 132 -5.95 -15.90 15.54
CA THR A 132 -5.83 -17.19 16.22
C THR A 132 -5.22 -16.95 17.59
N VAL A 133 -5.97 -17.24 18.65
CA VAL A 133 -5.43 -17.17 20.00
C VAL A 133 -4.60 -18.41 20.30
N LEU A 134 -3.30 -18.25 20.53
CA LEU A 134 -2.37 -19.34 20.79
C LEU A 134 -2.33 -19.73 22.26
N SER A 135 -2.36 -18.75 23.17
CA SER A 135 -2.40 -18.97 24.63
C SER A 135 -2.96 -17.76 25.39
N GLY A 136 -3.19 -17.91 26.70
CA GLY A 136 -3.71 -16.85 27.57
C GLY A 136 -5.23 -16.72 27.57
N PRO A 137 -5.80 -15.63 28.10
CA PRO A 137 -7.25 -15.41 28.15
C PRO A 137 -7.84 -15.23 26.75
N ASN A 138 -9.16 -15.37 26.63
CA ASN A 138 -9.92 -14.99 25.43
C ASN A 138 -10.40 -13.55 25.55
N LEU A 139 -10.59 -12.87 24.43
CA LEU A 139 -11.27 -11.57 24.43
C LEU A 139 -12.75 -11.76 24.80
N PRO A 140 -13.38 -10.82 25.53
CA PRO A 140 -14.82 -10.85 25.75
C PRO A 140 -15.57 -10.97 24.41
N GLY A 141 -16.45 -11.96 24.28
CA GLY A 141 -17.18 -12.24 23.04
C GLY A 141 -16.49 -13.20 22.06
N HIS A 142 -15.22 -13.54 22.27
CA HIS A 142 -14.43 -14.43 21.40
C HIS A 142 -14.04 -15.71 22.13
N GLN A 143 -14.95 -16.70 22.14
CA GLN A 143 -14.79 -17.93 22.95
C GLN A 143 -14.27 -19.14 22.17
N ALA A 144 -13.74 -18.94 20.96
CA ALA A 144 -13.20 -20.05 20.19
C ALA A 144 -12.10 -20.83 20.95
N PRO A 145 -11.98 -22.15 20.73
CA PRO A 145 -10.88 -22.92 21.29
C PRO A 145 -9.52 -22.38 20.84
N LYS A 146 -8.50 -22.49 21.70
CA LYS A 146 -7.13 -22.07 21.35
C LYS A 146 -6.64 -22.78 20.09
N GLY A 147 -5.94 -22.03 19.23
CA GLY A 147 -5.50 -22.50 17.92
C GLY A 147 -6.58 -22.47 16.83
N THR A 148 -7.82 -22.09 17.15
CA THR A 148 -8.90 -21.93 16.16
C THR A 148 -8.85 -20.52 15.58
N PRO A 149 -8.80 -20.37 14.24
CA PRO A 149 -8.89 -19.06 13.61
C PRO A 149 -10.32 -18.52 13.65
N GLU A 150 -10.46 -17.24 13.98
CA GLU A 150 -11.70 -16.47 13.88
C GLU A 150 -11.51 -15.34 12.86
N ASP A 151 -12.47 -15.22 11.95
CA ASP A 151 -12.48 -14.23 10.88
C ASP A 151 -13.33 -13.01 11.27
N MET A 152 -12.80 -11.83 10.99
CA MET A 152 -13.46 -10.55 11.23
C MET A 152 -13.37 -9.69 9.97
N THR A 153 -14.46 -9.03 9.63
CA THR A 153 -14.46 -8.06 8.52
C THR A 153 -13.67 -6.82 8.93
N LEU A 154 -12.65 -6.47 8.13
CA LEU A 154 -12.04 -5.14 8.22
C LEU A 154 -12.88 -4.19 7.37
N SER A 155 -13.45 -3.16 7.98
CA SER A 155 -14.22 -2.15 7.26
C SER A 155 -13.35 -1.46 6.22
N ALA A 156 -13.95 -1.11 5.09
CA ALA A 156 -13.30 -0.19 4.15
C ALA A 156 -13.10 1.15 4.88
N ASP A 157 -11.87 1.64 4.91
CA ASP A 157 -11.55 2.94 5.46
C ASP A 157 -10.89 3.77 4.36
N PRO A 158 -11.59 4.79 3.83
CA PRO A 158 -11.06 5.64 2.76
C PRO A 158 -9.89 6.52 3.23
N ASN A 159 -9.61 6.57 4.55
CA ASN A 159 -8.49 7.30 5.13
C ASN A 159 -7.28 6.42 5.43
N VAL A 160 -7.33 5.10 5.15
CA VAL A 160 -6.13 4.24 5.27
C VAL A 160 -5.06 4.80 4.35
N THR A 161 -3.87 5.04 4.91
CA THR A 161 -2.71 5.45 4.13
C THR A 161 -2.49 4.42 3.04
N THR A 162 -2.77 4.81 1.79
CA THR A 162 -2.67 3.88 0.68
C THR A 162 -1.20 3.59 0.41
N TYR A 163 -0.91 2.40 -0.12
CA TYR A 163 0.44 2.06 -0.59
C TYR A 163 1.05 3.18 -1.47
N ARG A 164 0.21 3.87 -2.26
CA ARG A 164 0.64 4.95 -3.15
C ARG A 164 1.03 6.23 -2.41
N GLU A 165 0.38 6.54 -1.29
CA GLU A 165 0.73 7.68 -0.45
C GLU A 165 2.07 7.44 0.24
N LEU A 166 2.31 6.20 0.71
CA LEU A 166 3.61 5.79 1.23
C LEU A 166 4.71 5.84 0.16
N GLU A 167 4.43 5.37 -1.07
CA GLU A 167 5.36 5.43 -2.20
C GLU A 167 5.74 6.87 -2.58
N ALA A 168 4.93 7.87 -2.22
CA ALA A 168 5.20 9.29 -2.47
C ALA A 168 6.01 9.96 -1.34
N LEU A 169 6.21 9.29 -0.20
CA LEU A 169 7.00 9.84 0.90
C LEU A 169 8.49 9.94 0.52
N PRO A 170 9.20 10.94 1.06
CA PRO A 170 10.65 11.01 0.89
C PRO A 170 11.33 9.77 1.49
N THR A 171 12.26 9.16 0.75
CA THR A 171 13.14 8.08 1.26
C THR A 171 14.46 8.62 1.81
N ASP A 172 14.70 9.93 1.72
CA ASP A 172 15.77 10.60 2.46
C ASP A 172 15.37 10.77 3.94
N PRO A 173 16.15 10.23 4.91
CA PRO A 173 15.75 10.24 6.31
C PRO A 173 15.56 11.62 6.92
N ASP A 174 16.34 12.62 6.49
CA ASP A 174 16.23 13.99 7.01
C ASP A 174 14.99 14.71 6.45
N ALA A 175 14.73 14.56 5.15
CA ALA A 175 13.53 15.07 4.52
C ALA A 175 12.26 14.40 5.07
N LEU A 176 12.30 13.09 5.29
CA LEU A 176 11.21 12.33 5.88
C LEU A 176 10.92 12.79 7.30
N LEU A 177 11.95 12.83 8.17
CA LEU A 177 11.79 13.25 9.55
C LEU A 177 11.24 14.68 9.64
N LYS A 178 11.78 15.61 8.84
CA LYS A 178 11.30 16.99 8.77
C LYS A 178 9.82 17.06 8.39
N LYS A 179 9.39 16.24 7.42
CA LYS A 179 7.98 16.18 7.02
C LYS A 179 7.10 15.66 8.15
N ILE A 180 7.49 14.58 8.83
CA ILE A 180 6.71 13.99 9.92
C ILE A 180 6.57 14.98 11.08
N TYR A 181 7.63 15.68 11.46
CA TYR A 181 7.56 16.74 12.48
C TYR A 181 6.56 17.86 12.10
N ALA A 182 6.52 18.26 10.83
CA ALA A 182 5.57 19.27 10.37
C ALA A 182 4.13 18.75 10.36
N ASP A 183 3.92 17.49 9.96
CA ASP A 183 2.59 16.89 9.88
C ASP A 183 1.99 16.57 11.27
N THR A 184 2.84 16.41 12.29
CA THR A 184 2.46 16.08 13.68
C THR A 184 2.47 17.29 14.62
N GLU A 185 2.66 18.51 14.12
CA GLU A 185 2.76 19.71 14.95
C GLU A 185 1.50 19.90 15.82
N GLY A 186 1.69 20.00 17.14
CA GLY A 186 0.61 20.19 18.10
C GLY A 186 -0.22 18.94 18.41
N GLN A 187 0.23 17.76 17.97
CA GLN A 187 -0.35 16.47 18.32
C GLN A 187 0.37 15.84 19.51
N GLY A 188 -0.30 14.90 20.19
CA GLY A 188 0.28 14.14 21.30
C GLY A 188 0.59 14.95 22.57
N PRO A 189 1.13 14.30 23.61
CA PRO A 189 1.56 14.95 24.85
C PRO A 189 2.88 15.73 24.65
N THR A 190 3.77 15.17 23.83
CA THR A 190 4.99 15.81 23.35
C THR A 190 5.12 15.65 21.83
N GLN A 191 5.91 16.52 21.22
CA GLN A 191 6.17 16.45 19.78
C GLN A 191 6.90 15.15 19.41
N GLU A 192 7.88 14.74 20.21
CA GLU A 192 8.64 13.51 20.00
C GLU A 192 7.76 12.27 20.08
N GLU A 193 6.83 12.20 21.04
CA GLU A 193 5.87 11.09 21.13
C GLU A 193 4.94 11.05 19.90
N ALA A 194 4.42 12.19 19.45
CA ALA A 194 3.57 12.25 18.26
C ALA A 194 4.31 11.81 16.99
N VAL A 195 5.58 12.21 16.84
CA VAL A 195 6.44 11.77 15.72
C VAL A 195 6.71 10.27 15.80
N LEU A 196 6.95 9.74 17.00
CA LEU A 196 7.18 8.31 17.20
C LEU A 196 5.92 7.48 16.90
N GLU A 197 4.76 7.89 17.37
CA GLU A 197 3.48 7.26 17.05
C GLU A 197 3.26 7.24 15.53
N ALA A 198 3.45 8.38 14.86
CA ALA A 198 3.33 8.47 13.40
C ALA A 198 4.32 7.56 12.65
N ILE A 199 5.57 7.44 13.13
CA ILE A 199 6.53 6.49 12.53
C ILE A 199 6.11 5.04 12.78
N GLY A 200 5.58 4.72 13.98
CA GLY A 200 5.07 3.39 14.31
C GLY A 200 3.96 2.95 13.35
N ASP A 201 2.95 3.81 13.16
CA ASP A 201 1.86 3.58 12.21
C ASP A 201 2.40 3.39 10.78
N MET A 202 3.37 4.22 10.37
CA MET A 202 4.01 4.07 9.06
C MET A 202 4.81 2.77 8.94
N LEU A 203 5.45 2.26 9.99
CA LEU A 203 6.18 0.99 9.95
C LEU A 203 5.23 -0.20 9.76
N ASP A 204 4.02 -0.13 10.32
CA ASP A 204 2.98 -1.14 10.11
C ASP A 204 2.49 -1.16 8.66
N ASP A 205 2.43 0.00 7.99
CA ASP A 205 1.98 0.10 6.60
C ASP A 205 3.12 0.01 5.55
N ALA A 206 4.36 0.36 5.90
CA ALA A 206 5.51 0.45 4.99
C ALA A 206 6.20 -0.88 4.70
N MET A 207 5.71 -1.99 5.27
CA MET A 207 6.32 -3.33 5.22
C MET A 207 6.60 -3.89 3.80
N LEU A 208 6.07 -3.26 2.76
CA LEU A 208 6.31 -3.58 1.34
C LEU A 208 7.24 -2.60 0.60
N LEU A 209 7.83 -1.64 1.30
CA LEU A 209 8.65 -0.54 0.76
C LEU A 209 10.02 -0.51 1.48
N PRO A 210 10.97 -1.40 1.12
CA PRO A 210 12.23 -1.56 1.86
C PRO A 210 13.06 -0.27 2.00
N GLU A 211 13.01 0.61 0.99
CA GLU A 211 13.70 1.89 1.04
C GLU A 211 13.07 2.85 2.07
N LEU A 212 11.74 2.80 2.20
CA LEU A 212 11.01 3.59 3.18
C LEU A 212 11.22 3.04 4.59
N ASP A 213 11.20 1.71 4.79
CA ASP A 213 11.55 1.07 6.07
C ASP A 213 12.92 1.53 6.60
N ALA A 214 13.94 1.45 5.73
CA ALA A 214 15.29 1.89 6.09
C ALA A 214 15.35 3.40 6.38
N ALA A 215 14.54 4.20 5.68
CA ALA A 215 14.43 5.63 5.93
C ALA A 215 13.76 5.92 7.28
N LEU A 216 12.65 5.24 7.61
CA LEU A 216 11.93 5.32 8.88
C LEU A 216 12.83 4.93 10.05
N TYR A 217 13.59 3.84 9.94
CA TYR A 217 14.61 3.48 10.94
C TYR A 217 15.61 4.62 11.17
N ARG A 218 16.20 5.14 10.09
CA ARG A 218 17.23 6.19 10.18
C ARG A 218 16.66 7.52 10.69
N ALA A 219 15.40 7.82 10.37
CA ALA A 219 14.68 8.99 10.86
C ALA A 219 14.39 8.84 12.36
N ALA A 220 13.83 7.71 12.78
CA ALA A 220 13.53 7.43 14.18
C ALA A 220 14.79 7.48 15.06
N ALA A 221 15.91 6.93 14.59
CA ALA A 221 17.18 6.97 15.31
C ALA A 221 17.74 8.39 15.56
N LYS A 222 17.24 9.42 14.85
CA LYS A 222 17.61 10.82 15.04
C LYS A 222 16.72 11.57 16.03
N ILE A 223 15.59 10.99 16.43
CA ILE A 223 14.64 11.63 17.34
C ILE A 223 15.28 11.71 18.75
N PRO A 224 15.27 12.88 19.40
CA PRO A 224 15.73 13.01 20.77
C PRO A 224 15.04 12.01 21.71
N GLY A 225 15.83 11.26 22.49
CA GLY A 225 15.30 10.26 23.43
C GLY A 225 15.29 8.83 22.89
N VAL A 226 15.44 8.63 21.58
CA VAL A 226 15.59 7.30 20.96
C VAL A 226 16.99 6.76 21.22
N ARG A 227 17.08 5.47 21.53
CA ARG A 227 18.34 4.75 21.72
C ARG A 227 18.40 3.51 20.84
N VAL A 228 19.58 3.26 20.27
CA VAL A 228 19.86 2.06 19.49
C VAL A 228 20.25 0.90 20.40
N VAL A 229 19.67 -0.27 20.16
CA VAL A 229 19.91 -1.53 20.88
C VAL A 229 20.53 -2.55 19.93
N GLU A 230 21.84 -2.76 19.99
CA GLU A 230 22.57 -3.54 18.97
C GLU A 230 22.17 -5.02 18.88
N ASN A 231 21.63 -5.60 19.94
CA ASN A 231 21.31 -7.04 20.03
C ASN A 231 19.86 -7.26 20.48
N ALA A 232 18.94 -6.49 19.88
CA ALA A 232 17.53 -6.68 20.10
C ALA A 232 17.04 -8.01 19.48
N LYS A 233 15.92 -8.50 20.00
CA LYS A 233 15.19 -9.62 19.44
C LYS A 233 13.73 -9.23 19.34
N ASP A 234 13.09 -9.54 18.23
CA ASP A 234 11.65 -9.40 18.11
C ASP A 234 10.91 -10.48 18.93
N PHE A 235 9.59 -10.45 18.93
CA PHE A 235 8.76 -11.42 19.62
C PHE A 235 8.97 -12.87 19.14
N ALA A 236 9.36 -13.07 17.87
CA ALA A 236 9.68 -14.39 17.32
C ALA A 236 11.10 -14.86 17.70
N GLY A 237 11.87 -14.03 18.41
CA GLY A 237 13.25 -14.30 18.82
C GLY A 237 14.29 -14.05 17.72
N ARG A 238 13.90 -13.46 16.59
CA ARG A 238 14.81 -13.12 15.49
C ARG A 238 15.73 -11.97 15.93
N PRO A 239 17.06 -12.12 15.79
CA PRO A 239 17.99 -11.08 16.19
C PRO A 239 17.99 -9.91 15.20
N GLY A 240 18.06 -8.69 15.71
CA GLY A 240 18.07 -7.47 14.92
C GLY A 240 18.80 -6.32 15.61
N ILE A 241 18.70 -5.13 15.02
CA ILE A 241 19.04 -3.87 15.65
C ILE A 241 17.74 -3.21 16.14
N GLY A 242 17.73 -2.78 17.40
CA GLY A 242 16.56 -2.25 18.05
C GLY A 242 16.57 -0.72 18.14
N LEU A 243 15.40 -0.11 18.16
CA LEU A 243 15.18 1.25 18.64
C LEU A 243 14.29 1.19 19.87
N SER A 244 14.77 1.74 20.98
CA SER A 244 14.04 1.83 22.25
C SER A 244 13.76 3.29 22.60
N PHE A 245 12.63 3.50 23.26
CA PHE A 245 12.10 4.82 23.62
C PHE A 245 12.09 4.97 25.14
N LYS A 246 12.36 6.18 25.66
CA LYS A 246 12.47 6.42 27.10
C LYS A 246 11.14 6.54 27.84
N GLU A 247 10.05 6.81 27.14
CA GLU A 247 8.82 7.33 27.74
C GLU A 247 7.58 6.44 27.52
N HIS A 248 7.67 5.46 26.61
CA HIS A 248 6.63 4.43 26.46
C HIS A 248 6.86 3.28 27.46
N ASP A 249 5.77 2.59 27.84
CA ASP A 249 5.72 1.47 28.79
C ASP A 249 7.00 0.63 28.70
N GLU A 250 7.63 0.39 29.86
CA GLU A 250 8.92 -0.32 29.95
C GLU A 250 8.86 -1.58 29.08
N ASN A 251 9.58 -1.55 27.96
CA ASN A 251 10.05 -2.66 27.11
C ASN A 251 9.76 -2.54 25.61
N ASP A 252 8.99 -1.59 25.06
CA ASP A 252 8.79 -1.57 23.61
C ASP A 252 10.07 -1.20 22.82
N VAL A 253 10.55 -2.16 22.05
CA VAL A 253 11.72 -2.06 21.17
C VAL A 253 11.31 -2.45 19.77
N TRP A 254 11.34 -1.52 18.83
CA TRP A 254 11.21 -1.83 17.40
C TRP A 254 12.48 -2.49 16.92
N VAL A 255 12.36 -3.61 16.22
CA VAL A 255 13.47 -4.47 15.80
C VAL A 255 13.54 -4.52 14.29
N PHE A 256 14.75 -4.31 13.76
CA PHE A 256 15.02 -4.24 12.33
C PHE A 256 16.13 -5.23 11.96
N ASP A 257 16.12 -5.72 10.72
CA ASP A 257 17.22 -6.51 10.19
C ASP A 257 18.52 -5.69 10.18
N LYS A 258 19.62 -6.27 10.66
CA LYS A 258 20.89 -5.53 10.83
C LYS A 258 21.50 -5.04 9.52
N LYS A 259 21.17 -5.68 8.38
CA LYS A 259 21.77 -5.37 7.07
C LYS A 259 20.84 -4.54 6.21
N SER A 260 19.59 -4.96 6.07
CA SER A 260 18.62 -4.26 5.21
C SER A 260 17.92 -3.12 5.93
N LEU A 261 17.88 -3.12 7.26
CA LEU A 261 17.05 -2.22 8.08
C LEU A 261 15.55 -2.37 7.81
N ASN A 262 15.12 -3.50 7.24
CA ASN A 262 13.70 -3.82 7.12
C ASN A 262 13.12 -4.09 8.50
N TYR A 263 11.88 -3.69 8.72
CA TYR A 263 11.21 -3.91 9.99
C TYR A 263 10.91 -5.40 10.21
N LEU A 264 11.24 -5.91 11.39
CA LEU A 264 10.96 -7.30 11.81
C LEU A 264 9.77 -7.36 12.78
N GLY A 265 9.29 -6.23 13.27
CA GLY A 265 8.35 -6.14 14.38
C GLY A 265 9.00 -5.56 15.63
N SER A 266 8.36 -5.70 16.77
CA SER A 266 8.87 -5.33 18.08
C SER A 266 9.16 -6.56 18.94
N ASN A 267 9.65 -6.34 20.15
CA ASN A 267 9.79 -7.38 21.17
C ASN A 267 8.45 -7.90 21.73
N VAL A 268 7.32 -7.24 21.45
CA VAL A 268 5.97 -7.67 21.85
C VAL A 268 5.13 -8.22 20.68
N GLU A 269 5.49 -7.88 19.44
CA GLU A 269 4.83 -8.40 18.23
C GLU A 269 5.79 -8.52 17.04
N ALA A 270 5.89 -9.69 16.44
CA ALA A 270 6.78 -9.96 15.31
C ALA A 270 6.02 -10.02 13.98
N LEU A 271 6.60 -9.39 12.94
CA LEU A 271 6.15 -9.47 11.56
C LEU A 271 6.61 -10.80 10.92
N LEU A 272 5.70 -11.75 10.76
CA LEU A 272 5.99 -13.08 10.24
C LEU A 272 5.90 -13.19 8.71
N GLY A 273 5.17 -12.28 8.06
CA GLY A 273 5.06 -12.29 6.60
C GLY A 273 4.30 -11.07 6.08
N VAL A 274 4.68 -10.62 4.89
CA VAL A 274 4.05 -9.50 4.20
C VAL A 274 4.04 -9.80 2.69
N GLY A 275 3.01 -9.36 1.98
CA GLY A 275 2.95 -9.50 0.52
C GLY A 275 1.73 -8.85 -0.10
N VAL A 276 1.63 -8.92 -1.42
CA VAL A 276 0.43 -8.53 -2.17
C VAL A 276 -0.20 -9.79 -2.75
N VAL A 277 -1.49 -9.96 -2.53
CA VAL A 277 -2.27 -11.12 -2.99
C VAL A 277 -3.46 -10.69 -3.84
N ASP A 278 -3.87 -11.54 -4.78
CA ASP A 278 -4.99 -11.24 -5.68
C ASP A 278 -6.37 -11.42 -5.01
N LYS A 279 -6.46 -12.20 -3.93
CA LYS A 279 -7.72 -12.48 -3.22
C LYS A 279 -7.54 -12.44 -1.70
N VAL A 280 -8.60 -11.99 -1.03
CA VAL A 280 -8.70 -12.05 0.43
C VAL A 280 -8.62 -13.51 0.91
N GLY A 281 -7.80 -13.76 1.94
CA GLY A 281 -7.60 -15.09 2.51
C GLY A 281 -6.45 -15.90 1.89
N ASP A 282 -5.89 -15.47 0.74
CA ASP A 282 -4.69 -16.10 0.16
C ASP A 282 -3.42 -15.69 0.92
N GLU A 283 -2.42 -16.57 1.00
CA GLU A 283 -1.07 -16.20 1.48
C GLU A 283 -0.15 -15.88 0.29
N PRO A 284 0.82 -14.94 0.44
CA PRO A 284 1.82 -14.67 -0.59
C PRO A 284 2.62 -15.93 -0.92
N LYS A 285 2.97 -16.10 -2.20
CA LYS A 285 3.86 -17.19 -2.62
C LYS A 285 5.29 -16.84 -2.21
N SER A 286 5.96 -17.77 -1.54
CA SER A 286 7.37 -17.68 -1.12
C SER A 286 8.36 -17.84 -2.27
#